data_AF-A0A972FTG4-F1
#
_entry.id   AF-A0A972FTG4-F1
#
_cell.length_a   1.000
_cell.length_b   1.000
_cell.length_c   1.000
_cell.angle_alpha   90.00
_cell.angle_beta   90.00
_cell.angle_gamma   90.00
#
_symmetry.space_group_name_H-M   'P 1'
#
loop_
_entity.id
_entity.type
_entity.pdbx_description
1 polymer ?
#
loop_
_entity_poly.entity_id
_entity_poly.type
_entity_poly.pdbx_seq_one_letter_code
_entity_poly.pdbx_strand_id
1 'polypeptide(L)'
;MGKRIEEAGCAGDFTAVLTELKANLAQAKILDCDLSHERVLWDAQGCPRRRTLGEESHFLRPGICSASKRAHLGCAHTTARDGVIARVQQFGAAFPAVAAEIADFIACLRELEMQVIRIDRAKSRAELELAGLLLNPAPLTTGQDSLNRQAQAVQGGQQELLQQRHKIGKINAEHRQTNGQIRRLVATLLARLSRHEDKP
;
A
#
# COMPACT_ATOMS: atom_id res chain seq x y z
N MET A 1 -40.83 22.15 -38.36
CA MET A 1 -39.42 22.12 -38.82
C MET A 1 -38.54 22.66 -37.70
N GLY A 2 -38.06 21.77 -36.82
CA GLY A 2 -37.06 22.08 -35.80
C GLY A 2 -36.10 20.90 -35.79
N LYS A 3 -34.87 21.14 -36.23
CA LYS A 3 -33.85 20.12 -36.50
C LYS A 3 -33.58 19.31 -35.22
N ARG A 4 -33.77 17.98 -35.30
CA ARG A 4 -33.17 17.04 -34.35
C ARG A 4 -31.67 17.16 -34.50
N ILE A 5 -30.98 17.44 -33.41
CA ILE A 5 -29.54 17.32 -33.32
C ILE A 5 -29.27 15.82 -33.27
N GLU A 6 -29.05 15.23 -34.46
CA GLU A 6 -28.37 13.96 -34.61
C GLU A 6 -26.87 14.26 -34.45
N GLU A 7 -26.39 14.25 -33.21
CA GLU A 7 -24.95 14.28 -32.91
C GLU A 7 -24.45 12.87 -32.63
N ALA A 8 -23.57 12.41 -33.54
CA ALA A 8 -22.51 11.40 -33.40
C ALA A 8 -22.78 10.25 -32.39
N GLY A 9 -23.06 9.03 -32.84
CA GLY A 9 -22.02 8.24 -33.50
C GLY A 9 -21.11 7.56 -32.48
N CYS A 10 -21.60 6.45 -31.90
CA CYS A 10 -20.87 5.47 -31.09
C CYS A 10 -20.54 5.81 -29.62
N ALA A 11 -21.48 6.41 -28.87
CA ALA A 11 -21.52 6.16 -27.43
C ALA A 11 -22.10 4.75 -27.23
N GLY A 12 -21.29 3.79 -26.81
CA GLY A 12 -21.80 2.46 -26.42
C GLY A 12 -22.92 2.61 -25.39
N ASP A 13 -23.85 1.66 -25.33
CA ASP A 13 -24.90 1.62 -24.31
C ASP A 13 -24.28 1.81 -22.92
N PHE A 14 -24.61 2.92 -22.25
CA PHE A 14 -24.06 3.30 -20.95
C PHE A 14 -24.14 2.15 -19.96
N THR A 15 -25.27 1.44 -19.95
CA THR A 15 -25.53 0.32 -19.05
C THR A 15 -24.58 -0.84 -19.33
N ALA A 16 -24.37 -1.18 -20.60
CA ALA A 16 -23.46 -2.25 -21.00
C ALA A 16 -22.00 -1.92 -20.62
N VAL A 17 -21.54 -0.70 -20.93
CA VAL A 17 -20.17 -0.27 -20.62
C VAL A 17 -19.96 -0.15 -19.10
N LEU A 18 -20.94 0.36 -18.35
CA LEU A 18 -20.86 0.45 -16.90
C LEU A 18 -20.86 -0.93 -16.25
N THR A 19 -21.61 -1.89 -16.78
CA THR A 19 -21.57 -3.29 -16.33
C THR A 19 -20.17 -3.89 -16.51
N GLU A 20 -19.53 -3.64 -17.65
CA GLU A 20 -18.15 -4.06 -17.89
C GLU A 20 -17.16 -3.37 -16.94
N LEU A 21 -17.30 -2.07 -16.71
CA LEU A 21 -16.46 -1.33 -15.77
C LEU A 21 -16.62 -1.87 -14.34
N LYS A 22 -17.86 -2.13 -13.89
CA LYS A 22 -18.17 -2.75 -12.59
C LYS A 22 -17.47 -4.09 -12.45
N ALA A 23 -17.54 -4.95 -13.47
CA ALA A 23 -16.87 -6.25 -13.47
C ALA A 23 -15.33 -6.11 -13.39
N ASN A 24 -14.74 -5.18 -14.15
CA ASN A 24 -13.31 -4.89 -14.10
C ASN A 24 -12.87 -4.38 -12.71
N LEU A 25 -13.62 -3.45 -12.12
CA LEU A 25 -13.31 -2.89 -10.80
C LEU A 25 -13.50 -3.92 -9.69
N ALA A 26 -14.46 -4.84 -9.82
CA ALA A 26 -14.64 -5.95 -8.89
C ALA A 26 -13.47 -6.96 -8.91
N GLN A 27 -12.78 -7.09 -10.06
CA GLN A 27 -11.58 -7.92 -10.17
C GLN A 27 -10.34 -7.24 -9.55
N ALA A 28 -10.37 -5.93 -9.31
CA ALA A 28 -9.26 -5.20 -8.70
C ALA A 28 -9.10 -5.63 -7.24
N LYS A 29 -8.07 -6.42 -6.97
CA LYS A 29 -7.80 -6.93 -5.61
C LYS A 29 -7.29 -5.81 -4.72
N ILE A 30 -7.58 -5.92 -3.42
CA ILE A 30 -6.98 -5.10 -2.37
C ILE A 30 -6.63 -6.05 -1.21
N LEU A 31 -5.34 -6.32 -1.05
CA LEU A 31 -4.81 -7.27 -0.06
C LEU A 31 -4.10 -6.53 1.08
N ASP A 32 -4.38 -6.95 2.30
CA ASP A 32 -3.68 -6.50 3.50
C ASP A 32 -2.45 -7.38 3.71
N CYS A 33 -1.38 -7.10 2.97
CA CYS A 33 -0.14 -7.88 2.98
C CYS A 33 0.80 -7.54 4.15
N ASP A 34 0.41 -6.57 4.98
CA ASP A 34 1.18 -6.02 6.11
C ASP A 34 2.63 -5.66 5.75
N LEU A 35 2.85 -5.29 4.48
CA LEU A 35 4.15 -4.95 3.91
C LEU A 35 5.21 -6.02 4.20
N SER A 36 4.80 -7.29 4.13
CA SER A 36 5.67 -8.44 4.44
C SER A 36 6.97 -8.47 3.64
N HIS A 37 7.03 -7.87 2.44
CA HIS A 37 8.25 -7.76 1.64
C HIS A 37 9.30 -6.81 2.22
N GLU A 38 8.92 -5.92 3.15
CA GLU A 38 9.84 -5.02 3.85
C GLU A 38 10.46 -5.66 5.11
N ARG A 39 9.91 -6.79 5.56
CA ARG A 39 10.35 -7.46 6.79
C ARG A 39 11.80 -7.95 6.66
N VAL A 40 12.61 -7.72 7.69
CA VAL A 40 13.94 -8.35 7.78
C VAL A 40 13.79 -9.83 8.14
N LEU A 41 14.55 -10.70 7.47
CA LEU A 41 14.59 -12.14 7.77
C LEU A 41 15.46 -12.41 8.99
N TRP A 42 14.99 -13.32 9.84
CA TRP A 42 15.64 -13.73 11.08
C TRP A 42 16.12 -15.18 10.94
N ASP A 43 17.22 -15.53 11.61
CA ASP A 43 17.65 -16.93 11.74
C ASP A 43 16.94 -17.63 12.91
N ALA A 44 17.31 -18.90 13.16
CA ALA A 44 16.73 -19.70 14.23
C ALA A 44 17.08 -19.17 15.64
N GLN A 45 18.12 -18.35 15.74
CA GLN A 45 18.61 -17.74 16.97
C GLN A 45 17.96 -16.38 17.23
N GLY A 46 17.12 -15.90 16.31
CA GLY A 46 16.47 -14.60 16.41
C GLY A 46 17.40 -13.43 16.04
N CYS A 47 18.49 -13.70 15.32
CA CYS A 47 19.38 -12.67 14.80
C CYS A 47 18.98 -12.27 13.37
N PRO A 48 19.12 -10.98 12.99
CA PRO A 48 18.87 -10.55 11.61
C PRO A 48 19.87 -11.21 10.65
N ARG A 49 19.34 -11.82 9.59
CA ARG A 49 20.18 -12.40 8.53
C ARG A 49 20.76 -11.30 7.65
N ARG A 50 22.03 -11.44 7.28
CA ARG A 50 22.76 -10.49 6.42
C ARG A 50 23.33 -11.18 5.18
N ARG A 51 23.53 -10.40 4.13
CA ARG A 51 24.30 -10.78 2.93
C ARG A 51 25.26 -9.66 2.59
N THR A 52 26.49 -10.03 2.29
CA THR A 52 27.51 -9.11 1.80
C THR A 52 27.47 -9.05 0.28
N LEU A 53 27.51 -7.84 -0.27
CA LEU A 53 27.61 -7.57 -1.71
C LEU A 53 28.77 -6.59 -1.91
N GLY A 54 29.91 -7.08 -2.43
CA GLY A 54 31.14 -6.29 -2.45
C GLY A 54 31.58 -5.98 -1.01
N GLU A 55 31.69 -4.69 -0.69
CA GLU A 55 32.08 -4.20 0.65
C GLU A 55 30.87 -3.83 1.53
N GLU A 56 29.65 -3.92 1.01
CA GLU A 56 28.43 -3.54 1.74
C GLU A 56 27.73 -4.75 2.36
N SER A 57 27.30 -4.60 3.62
CA SER A 57 26.48 -5.59 4.33
C SER A 57 25.02 -5.15 4.38
N HIS A 58 24.13 -5.95 3.79
CA HIS A 58 22.69 -5.69 3.77
C HIS A 58 21.91 -6.72 4.58
N PHE A 59 20.82 -6.29 5.22
CA PHE A 59 19.86 -7.21 5.82
C PHE A 59 19.05 -7.94 4.74
N LEU A 60 18.89 -9.24 4.91
CA LEU A 60 18.07 -10.05 4.01
C LEU A 60 16.58 -9.78 4.24
N ARG A 61 15.83 -9.78 3.14
CA ARG A 61 14.36 -9.62 3.10
C ARG A 61 13.76 -10.72 2.22
N PRO A 62 12.44 -10.99 2.31
CA PRO A 62 11.75 -11.92 1.42
C PRO A 62 11.92 -11.61 -0.08
N GLY A 63 12.28 -10.36 -0.42
CA GLY A 63 12.38 -9.89 -1.79
C GLY A 63 11.05 -9.34 -2.30
N ILE A 64 11.02 -8.96 -3.58
CA ILE A 64 9.83 -8.39 -4.21
C ILE A 64 8.71 -9.44 -4.27
N CYS A 65 7.49 -9.04 -3.92
CA CYS A 65 6.30 -9.86 -4.04
C CYS A 65 6.13 -10.45 -5.46
N SER A 66 5.62 -11.69 -5.54
CA SER A 66 5.27 -12.31 -6.83
C SER A 66 4.29 -11.43 -7.62
N ALA A 67 4.27 -11.55 -8.95
CA ALA A 67 3.36 -10.76 -9.80
C ALA A 67 1.90 -10.85 -9.34
N SER A 68 1.43 -12.06 -8.98
CA SER A 68 0.09 -12.28 -8.42
C SER A 68 -0.15 -11.51 -7.12
N LYS A 69 0.84 -11.49 -6.22
CA LYS A 69 0.78 -10.71 -4.97
C LYS A 69 0.95 -9.20 -5.17
N ARG A 70 1.49 -8.75 -6.30
CA ARG A 70 1.60 -7.32 -6.62
C ARG A 70 0.39 -6.77 -7.35
N ALA A 71 -0.42 -7.64 -7.97
CA ALA A 71 -1.62 -7.28 -8.73
C ALA A 71 -2.81 -6.87 -7.82
N HIS A 72 -2.58 -5.98 -6.84
CA HIS A 72 -3.61 -5.35 -6.03
C HIS A 72 -3.34 -3.85 -5.87
N LEU A 73 -4.39 -3.06 -5.60
CA LEU A 73 -4.30 -1.59 -5.59
C LEU A 73 -3.51 -1.03 -4.39
N GLY A 74 -3.40 -1.81 -3.32
CA GLY A 74 -2.72 -1.45 -2.07
C GLY A 74 -1.20 -1.70 -2.01
N CYS A 75 -0.57 -2.09 -3.11
CA CYS A 75 0.88 -2.37 -3.15
C CYS A 75 1.64 -1.20 -3.77
N ALA A 76 2.76 -0.77 -3.19
CA ALA A 76 3.61 0.27 -3.81
C ALA A 76 4.18 -0.17 -5.17
N HIS A 77 4.34 -1.48 -5.38
CA HIS A 77 4.99 -2.09 -6.55
C HIS A 77 3.98 -2.62 -7.61
N THR A 78 2.74 -2.14 -7.59
CA THR A 78 1.66 -2.56 -8.49
C THR A 78 1.58 -1.67 -9.74
N THR A 79 1.13 -2.25 -10.85
CA THR A 79 0.65 -1.52 -12.03
C THR A 79 -0.88 -1.57 -12.13
N ALA A 80 -1.56 -2.23 -11.19
CA ALA A 80 -3.02 -2.39 -11.22
C ALA A 80 -3.75 -1.03 -11.11
N ARG A 81 -3.14 -0.06 -10.41
CA ARG A 81 -3.69 1.31 -10.29
C ARG A 81 -3.76 2.01 -11.65
N ASP A 82 -2.70 1.95 -12.45
CA ASP A 82 -2.68 2.52 -13.80
C ASP A 82 -3.75 1.88 -14.67
N GLY A 83 -3.90 0.56 -14.58
CA GLY A 83 -4.96 -0.18 -15.29
C GLY A 83 -6.37 0.22 -14.86
N VAL A 84 -6.60 0.56 -13.60
CA VAL A 84 -7.88 1.10 -13.12
C VAL A 84 -8.09 2.52 -13.63
N ILE A 85 -7.09 3.39 -13.50
CA ILE A 85 -7.13 4.79 -13.96
C ILE A 85 -7.46 4.86 -15.45
N ALA A 86 -6.74 4.11 -16.28
CA ALA A 86 -6.96 4.10 -17.72
C ALA A 86 -8.40 3.70 -18.09
N ARG A 87 -8.96 2.67 -17.43
CA ARG A 87 -10.32 2.21 -17.68
C ARG A 87 -11.38 3.23 -17.27
N VAL A 88 -11.25 3.83 -16.08
CA VAL A 88 -12.22 4.87 -15.65
C VAL A 88 -12.10 6.14 -16.50
N GLN A 89 -10.90 6.49 -16.98
CA GLN A 89 -10.71 7.60 -17.91
C GLN A 89 -11.39 7.34 -19.26
N GLN A 90 -11.24 6.13 -19.81
CA GLN A 90 -11.93 5.72 -21.03
C GLN A 90 -13.46 5.81 -20.86
N PHE A 91 -13.98 5.35 -19.72
CA PHE A 91 -15.40 5.49 -19.39
C PHE A 91 -15.85 6.96 -19.35
N GLY A 92 -15.08 7.83 -18.68
CA GLY A 92 -15.40 9.25 -18.58
C GLY A 92 -15.31 10.02 -19.90
N ALA A 93 -14.43 9.59 -20.80
CA ALA A 93 -14.34 10.12 -22.15
C ALA A 93 -15.57 9.76 -23.00
N ALA A 94 -16.11 8.54 -22.83
CA ALA A 94 -17.32 8.09 -23.51
C ALA A 94 -18.59 8.75 -22.94
N PHE A 95 -18.59 9.12 -21.65
CA PHE A 95 -19.76 9.65 -20.95
C PHE A 95 -19.43 10.94 -20.19
N PRO A 96 -19.46 12.11 -20.84
CA PRO A 96 -19.08 13.39 -20.24
C PRO A 96 -19.89 13.77 -18.98
N ALA A 97 -21.13 13.27 -18.85
CA ALA A 97 -21.99 13.51 -17.70
C ALA A 97 -21.42 13.01 -16.36
N VAL A 98 -20.43 12.09 -16.39
CA VAL A 98 -19.77 11.54 -15.19
C VAL A 98 -18.29 11.93 -15.07
N ALA A 99 -17.81 12.83 -15.94
CA ALA A 99 -16.40 13.16 -16.04
C ALA A 99 -15.83 13.76 -14.73
N ALA A 100 -16.65 14.54 -14.01
CA ALA A 100 -16.25 15.13 -12.73
C ALA A 100 -16.04 14.06 -11.66
N GLU A 101 -16.96 13.10 -11.51
CA GLU A 101 -16.82 12.01 -10.55
C GLU A 101 -15.58 11.14 -10.81
N ILE A 102 -15.22 10.98 -12.09
CA ILE A 102 -14.05 10.22 -12.51
C ILE A 102 -12.76 10.99 -12.23
N ALA A 103 -12.72 12.29 -12.52
CA ALA A 103 -11.59 13.14 -12.20
C ALA A 103 -11.31 13.14 -10.68
N ASP A 104 -12.36 13.29 -9.86
CA ASP A 104 -12.29 13.22 -8.41
C ASP A 104 -11.74 11.87 -7.94
N PHE A 105 -12.28 10.77 -8.48
CA PHE A 105 -11.82 9.42 -8.12
C PHE A 105 -10.33 9.23 -8.42
N ILE A 106 -9.86 9.65 -9.60
CA ILE A 106 -8.45 9.52 -10.00
C ILE A 106 -7.56 10.35 -9.07
N ALA A 107 -7.96 11.58 -8.76
CA ALA A 107 -7.21 12.44 -7.85
C ALA A 107 -7.07 11.80 -6.46
N CYS A 108 -8.17 11.29 -5.90
CA CYS A 108 -8.15 10.59 -4.61
C CYS A 108 -7.31 9.31 -4.65
N LEU A 109 -7.38 8.53 -5.74
CA LEU A 109 -6.62 7.29 -5.87
C LEU A 109 -5.11 7.56 -5.94
N ARG A 110 -4.69 8.62 -6.62
CA ARG A 110 -3.29 9.06 -6.69
C ARG A 110 -2.76 9.55 -5.34
N GLU A 111 -3.57 10.26 -4.56
CA GLU A 111 -3.18 10.64 -3.20
C GLU A 111 -2.99 9.41 -2.30
N LEU A 112 -3.91 8.44 -2.37
CA LEU A 112 -3.79 7.18 -1.63
C LEU A 112 -2.58 6.35 -2.09
N GLU A 113 -2.23 6.38 -3.37
CA GLU A 113 -1.00 5.77 -3.88
C GLU A 113 0.25 6.37 -3.23
N MET A 114 0.33 7.71 -3.16
CA MET A 114 1.45 8.37 -2.51
C MET A 114 1.53 8.01 -1.02
N GLN A 115 0.40 7.82 -0.36
CA GLN A 115 0.35 7.33 1.02
C GLN A 115 0.88 5.89 1.13
N VAL A 116 0.45 4.97 0.25
CA VAL A 116 0.98 3.59 0.22
C VAL A 116 2.50 3.58 0.06
N ILE A 117 3.05 4.39 -0.84
CA ILE A 117 4.51 4.49 -1.06
C ILE A 117 5.23 5.04 0.19
N ARG A 118 4.66 6.04 0.88
CA ARG A 118 5.25 6.58 2.11
C ARG A 118 5.26 5.54 3.24
N ILE A 119 4.16 4.82 3.43
CA ILE A 119 4.01 3.76 4.44
C ILE A 119 5.02 2.63 4.16
N ASP A 120 5.15 2.21 2.90
CA ASP A 120 6.13 1.20 2.47
C ASP A 120 7.57 1.59 2.85
N ARG A 121 7.98 2.82 2.54
CA ARG A 121 9.30 3.36 2.93
C ARG A 121 9.48 3.49 4.45
N ALA A 122 8.43 3.90 5.16
CA ALA A 122 8.46 4.02 6.61
C ALA A 122 8.66 2.64 7.28
N LYS A 123 7.97 1.62 6.77
CA LYS A 123 8.12 0.23 7.21
C LYS A 123 9.54 -0.27 6.97
N SER A 124 10.06 -0.05 5.75
CA SER A 124 11.43 -0.40 5.37
C SER A 124 12.45 0.15 6.37
N ARG A 125 12.33 1.44 6.72
CA ARG A 125 13.23 2.09 7.67
C ARG A 125 13.10 1.52 9.08
N ALA A 126 11.88 1.34 9.58
CA ALA A 126 11.65 0.81 10.92
C ALA A 126 12.17 -0.63 11.10
N GLU A 127 12.06 -1.46 10.07
CA GLU A 127 12.62 -2.83 10.07
C GLU A 127 14.16 -2.82 10.12
N LEU A 128 14.81 -1.90 9.41
CA LEU A 128 16.28 -1.75 9.45
C LEU A 128 16.76 -1.21 10.80
N GLU A 129 16.05 -0.22 11.37
CA GLU A 129 16.31 0.30 12.71
C GLU A 129 16.21 -0.82 13.76
N LEU A 130 15.14 -1.63 13.72
CA LEU A 130 14.95 -2.76 14.61
C LEU A 130 16.07 -3.81 14.47
N ALA A 131 16.47 -4.13 13.24
CA ALA A 131 17.54 -5.08 12.98
C ALA A 131 18.91 -4.56 13.49
N GLY A 132 19.17 -3.26 13.37
CA GLY A 132 20.39 -2.61 13.88
C GLY A 132 20.50 -2.69 15.41
N LEU A 133 19.40 -2.45 16.14
CA LEU A 133 19.36 -2.54 17.61
C LEU A 133 19.72 -3.94 18.13
N LEU A 134 19.36 -4.99 17.38
CA LEU A 134 19.61 -6.38 17.80
C LEU A 134 21.03 -6.88 17.52
N LEU A 135 21.80 -6.16 16.69
CA LEU A 135 23.19 -6.51 16.39
C LEU A 135 24.21 -5.81 17.30
N ASN A 136 23.80 -4.78 18.04
CA ASN A 136 24.65 -4.07 19.00
C ASN A 136 24.13 -4.28 20.44
N PRO A 137 24.21 -5.49 21.01
CA PRO A 137 23.90 -5.67 22.42
C PRO A 137 24.91 -4.88 23.26
N ALA A 138 24.44 -4.26 24.36
CA ALA A 138 25.26 -3.45 25.25
C ALA A 138 26.55 -4.20 25.67
N PRO A 139 27.71 -3.52 25.71
CA PRO A 139 28.98 -4.17 26.04
C PRO A 139 28.92 -4.81 27.44
N LEU A 140 29.40 -6.06 27.54
CA LEU A 140 29.54 -6.76 28.81
C LEU A 140 30.73 -6.15 29.57
N THR A 141 30.47 -5.48 30.69
CA THR A 141 31.53 -4.96 31.58
C THR A 141 31.61 -5.80 32.87
N THR A 142 32.81 -5.98 33.41
CA THR A 142 33.07 -6.77 34.64
C THR A 142 33.16 -5.88 35.89
N GLY A 143 32.40 -6.21 36.95
CA GLY A 143 32.42 -5.53 38.27
C GLY A 143 31.01 -5.26 38.84
N GLN A 144 30.87 -5.06 40.15
CA GLN A 144 29.56 -4.90 40.81
C GLN A 144 28.84 -3.58 40.43
N ASP A 145 29.57 -2.46 40.36
CA ASP A 145 29.07 -1.18 39.80
C ASP A 145 28.83 -1.26 38.29
N SER A 146 29.36 -2.30 37.66
CA SER A 146 29.16 -2.60 36.26
C SER A 146 27.87 -3.41 36.05
N LEU A 147 27.43 -4.25 37.00
CA LEU A 147 26.16 -4.99 36.90
C LEU A 147 24.93 -4.07 36.90
N ASN A 148 24.92 -3.03 37.74
CA ASN A 148 23.80 -2.07 37.75
C ASN A 148 23.73 -1.24 36.45
N ARG A 149 24.89 -0.81 35.94
CA ARG A 149 24.97 -0.11 34.63
C ARG A 149 24.57 -1.01 33.48
N GLN A 150 24.96 -2.28 33.54
CA GLN A 150 24.58 -3.30 32.56
C GLN A 150 23.08 -3.61 32.60
N ALA A 151 22.49 -3.74 33.79
CA ALA A 151 21.05 -3.94 33.95
C ALA A 151 20.25 -2.75 33.37
N GLN A 152 20.69 -1.52 33.63
CA GLN A 152 20.09 -0.31 33.06
C GLN A 152 20.24 -0.26 31.53
N ALA A 153 21.41 -0.60 30.99
CA ALA A 153 21.64 -0.64 29.54
C ALA A 153 20.78 -1.71 28.84
N VAL A 154 20.64 -2.89 29.45
CA VAL A 154 19.77 -3.96 28.96
C VAL A 154 18.31 -3.54 28.99
N GLN A 155 17.86 -2.92 30.08
CA GLN A 155 16.49 -2.40 30.20
C GLN A 155 16.21 -1.31 29.15
N GLY A 156 17.14 -0.36 28.96
CA GLY A 156 17.04 0.67 27.93
C GLY A 156 16.93 0.09 26.52
N GLY A 157 17.81 -0.86 26.17
CA GLY A 157 17.76 -1.56 24.89
C GLY A 157 16.46 -2.34 24.67
N GLN A 158 15.96 -3.02 25.71
CA GLN A 158 14.66 -3.70 25.64
C GLN A 158 13.49 -2.75 25.39
N GLN A 159 13.50 -1.58 26.03
CA GLN A 159 12.48 -0.55 25.83
C GLN A 159 12.51 0.01 24.40
N GLU A 160 13.70 0.27 23.85
CA GLU A 160 13.85 0.71 22.45
C GLU A 160 13.34 -0.35 21.47
N LEU A 161 13.66 -1.63 21.69
CA LEU A 161 13.15 -2.74 20.87
C LEU A 161 11.61 -2.81 20.88
N LEU A 162 11.00 -2.67 22.06
CA LEU A 162 9.55 -2.65 22.20
C LEU A 162 8.94 -1.45 21.48
N GLN A 163 9.56 -0.27 21.59
CA GLN A 163 9.12 0.94 20.90
C GLN A 163 9.17 0.76 19.37
N GLN A 164 10.23 0.16 18.84
CA GLN A 164 10.34 -0.10 17.40
C GLN A 164 9.33 -1.14 16.91
N ARG A 165 9.09 -2.22 17.67
CA ARG A 165 8.04 -3.19 17.36
C ARG A 165 6.65 -2.54 17.34
N HIS A 166 6.37 -1.65 18.29
CA HIS A 166 5.12 -0.89 18.33
C HIS A 166 4.97 0.05 17.12
N LYS A 167 6.05 0.75 16.74
CA LYS A 167 6.11 1.60 15.53
C LYS A 167 5.78 0.79 14.28
N ILE A 168 6.39 -0.38 14.12
CA ILE A 168 6.06 -1.33 13.04
C ILE A 168 4.57 -1.72 13.06
N GLY A 169 4.01 -2.03 14.24
CA GLY A 169 2.61 -2.37 14.38
C GLY A 169 1.67 -1.24 13.94
N LYS A 170 2.00 0.01 14.28
CA LYS A 170 1.27 1.20 13.81
C LYS A 170 1.34 1.36 12.30
N ILE A 171 2.52 1.22 11.69
CA ILE A 171 2.70 1.32 10.23
C ILE A 171 1.85 0.26 9.50
N ASN A 172 1.81 -0.98 10.02
CA ASN A 172 0.95 -2.02 9.45
C ASN A 172 -0.54 -1.68 9.59
N ALA A 173 -0.95 -1.08 10.71
CA ALA A 173 -2.32 -0.61 10.89
C ALA A 173 -2.68 0.53 9.92
N GLU A 174 -1.77 1.48 9.71
CA GLU A 174 -1.91 2.56 8.72
C GLU A 174 -2.05 1.99 7.30
N HIS A 175 -1.24 0.99 6.93
CA HIS A 175 -1.37 0.31 5.62
C HIS A 175 -2.77 -0.28 5.41
N ARG A 176 -3.29 -1.01 6.41
CA ARG A 176 -4.64 -1.58 6.38
C ARG A 176 -5.71 -0.50 6.31
N GLN A 177 -5.54 0.60 7.02
CA GLN A 177 -6.45 1.74 6.96
C GLN A 177 -6.50 2.37 5.56
N THR A 178 -5.33 2.59 4.95
CA THR A 178 -5.23 3.10 3.57
C THR A 178 -5.87 2.14 2.58
N ASN A 179 -5.65 0.83 2.71
CA ASN A 179 -6.37 -0.17 1.91
C ASN A 179 -7.89 -0.10 2.09
N GLY A 180 -8.35 0.13 3.33
CA GLY A 180 -9.76 0.39 3.62
C GLY A 180 -10.30 1.65 2.94
N GLN A 181 -9.51 2.72 2.85
CA GLN A 181 -9.87 3.94 2.11
C GLN A 181 -9.98 3.66 0.61
N ILE A 182 -9.04 2.90 0.02
CA ILE A 182 -9.10 2.53 -1.41
C ILE A 182 -10.38 1.72 -1.69
N ARG A 183 -10.74 0.75 -0.83
CA ARG A 183 -11.99 -0.04 -0.96
C ARG A 183 -13.22 0.88 -0.96
N ARG A 184 -13.29 1.82 -0.01
CA ARG A 184 -14.41 2.78 0.07
C ARG A 184 -14.46 3.71 -1.14
N LEU A 185 -13.31 4.14 -1.65
CA LEU A 185 -13.22 5.02 -2.82
C LEU A 185 -13.78 4.32 -4.06
N VAL A 186 -13.39 3.07 -4.31
CA VAL A 186 -13.94 2.25 -5.42
C VAL A 186 -15.45 2.05 -5.26
N ALA A 187 -15.91 1.66 -4.07
CA ALA A 187 -17.34 1.48 -3.81
C ALA A 187 -18.14 2.78 -4.01
N THR A 188 -17.58 3.91 -3.59
CA THR A 188 -18.20 5.23 -3.78
C THR A 188 -18.33 5.56 -5.25
N LEU A 189 -17.27 5.40 -6.05
CA LEU A 189 -17.35 5.64 -7.49
C LEU A 189 -18.46 4.80 -8.12
N LEU A 190 -18.49 3.50 -7.86
CA LEU A 190 -19.52 2.60 -8.40
C LEU A 190 -20.95 3.03 -8.03
N ALA A 191 -21.16 3.41 -6.77
CA ALA A 191 -22.45 3.92 -6.32
C ALA A 191 -22.83 5.25 -7.00
N ARG A 192 -21.85 6.12 -7.28
CA ARG A 192 -22.10 7.38 -8.01
C ARG A 192 -22.47 7.12 -9.47
N LEU A 193 -21.70 6.27 -10.16
CA LEU A 193 -21.95 5.93 -11.56
C LEU A 193 -23.30 5.23 -11.76
N SER A 194 -23.70 4.37 -10.82
CA SER A 194 -25.00 3.67 -10.90
C SER A 194 -26.19 4.61 -10.83
N ARG A 195 -26.08 5.80 -10.19
CA ARG A 195 -27.17 6.80 -10.18
C ARG A 195 -27.43 7.44 -11.54
N HIS A 196 -26.54 7.22 -12.50
CA HIS A 196 -26.70 7.66 -13.88
C HIS A 196 -27.29 6.56 -14.78
N GLU A 197 -27.43 5.31 -14.29
CA GLU A 197 -28.14 4.24 -15.02
C GLU A 197 -29.65 4.53 -15.16
N ASP A 198 -30.23 5.18 -14.15
CA ASP A 198 -31.68 5.42 -14.07
C ASP A 198 -32.11 6.79 -14.63
N LYS A 199 -31.18 7.57 -15.19
CA LYS A 199 -31.50 8.89 -15.75
C LYS A 199 -31.79 8.76 -17.25
N PRO A 200 -33.03 9.02 -17.69
CA PRO A 200 -33.41 8.97 -19.11
C PRO A 200 -32.73 10.05 -19.94
#